data_AF-A0A660QCD8-F1
#
_entry.id   AF-A0A660QCD8-F1
#
_cell.length_a   1.000
_cell.length_b   1.000
_cell.length_c   1.000
_cell.angle_alpha   90.00
_cell.angle_beta   90.00
_cell.angle_gamma   90.00
#
_symmetry.space_group_name_H-M   'P 1'
#
loop_
_entity.id
_entity.type
_entity.pdbx_description
1 polymer ?
#
loop_
_entity_poly.entity_id
_entity_poly.type
_entity_poly.pdbx_seq_one_letter_code
_entity_poly.pdbx_strand_id
1 'polypeptide(L)'
;MGTNRLSSSADRPGNLLSRTAADVPARGRESSMRNKRLILIVLAITLICGYFWSQSRIPDLNVKADMGDEINLDDPLSFDAILIPEKDASLIVKASYSTVNWAYTNRKGMIFGVTIGAALMGLFSLLSRRSYDSSILNSSIGVLVGAPLGVCVNCATPIAQGIYSAGARLEMALATMMSSPTLNIIVLTMLFALFPPFMVAIKLSLTLGFLILGLPFLSRYFADEGRLTISDESCPIDLNPVDYDPDESWPAALRWTLRSYFENLWWVVRRTVPLMFVAGAIGSLAVHALPWDMVAGLFEDRGGRIYDLIGELGVAVVGLSIVASLGIFLPVPMTFDLLIVAILM
;
A
#
# COMPACT_ATOMS: atom_id res chain seq x y z
N MET A 1 -52.26 -14.32 -54.79
CA MET A 1 -51.13 -13.57 -54.19
C MET A 1 -51.09 -13.88 -52.70
N GLY A 2 -49.95 -14.37 -52.21
CA GLY A 2 -49.49 -14.16 -50.83
C GLY A 2 -50.03 -15.08 -49.74
N THR A 3 -49.39 -16.22 -49.57
CA THR A 3 -49.37 -17.04 -48.34
C THR A 3 -48.74 -16.28 -47.17
N ASN A 4 -49.25 -16.42 -45.94
CA ASN A 4 -48.42 -16.79 -44.78
C ASN A 4 -49.23 -17.22 -43.57
N ARG A 5 -48.86 -18.39 -43.03
CA ARG A 5 -49.45 -19.09 -41.89
C ARG A 5 -48.95 -18.48 -40.58
N LEU A 6 -49.87 -18.31 -39.64
CA LEU A 6 -49.60 -18.17 -38.21
C LEU A 6 -49.39 -19.57 -37.62
N SER A 7 -48.24 -19.78 -36.95
CA SER A 7 -48.03 -20.88 -36.01
C SER A 7 -46.75 -20.65 -35.19
N SER A 8 -46.96 -20.25 -33.94
CA SER A 8 -46.29 -20.73 -32.71
C SER A 8 -44.95 -21.48 -32.84
N SER A 9 -43.90 -20.96 -32.18
CA SER A 9 -43.05 -21.78 -31.30
C SER A 9 -42.20 -20.91 -30.39
N ALA A 10 -42.16 -21.28 -29.10
CA ALA A 10 -41.21 -20.83 -28.10
C ALA A 10 -39.77 -20.82 -28.63
N ASP A 11 -39.00 -19.78 -28.29
CA ASP A 11 -37.57 -19.77 -28.52
C ASP A 11 -36.77 -19.41 -27.26
N ARG A 12 -35.64 -20.07 -27.17
CA ARG A 12 -34.86 -20.43 -25.98
C ARG A 12 -33.99 -19.27 -25.45
N PRO A 13 -33.47 -19.35 -24.20
CA PRO A 13 -32.38 -18.49 -23.76
C PRO A 13 -31.09 -18.90 -24.49
N GLY A 14 -30.75 -18.18 -25.55
CA GLY A 14 -29.54 -18.41 -26.35
C GLY A 14 -28.30 -17.78 -25.73
N ASN A 15 -27.42 -18.63 -25.21
CA ASN A 15 -25.95 -18.54 -25.31
C ASN A 15 -25.28 -17.17 -25.08
N LEU A 16 -25.03 -16.86 -23.79
CA LEU A 16 -23.84 -16.13 -23.35
C LEU A 16 -22.61 -17.04 -23.51
N LEU A 17 -22.19 -17.28 -24.76
CA LEU A 17 -20.96 -17.99 -25.04
C LEU A 17 -19.76 -17.06 -24.79
N SER A 18 -19.05 -17.37 -23.71
CA SER A 18 -17.60 -17.34 -23.57
C SER A 18 -16.85 -16.54 -24.65
N ARG A 19 -16.55 -15.27 -24.36
CA ARG A 19 -15.38 -14.62 -24.98
C ARG A 19 -14.13 -15.27 -24.39
N THR A 20 -13.63 -16.30 -25.06
CA THR A 20 -12.31 -16.88 -24.78
C THR A 20 -11.24 -15.83 -25.06
N ALA A 21 -10.17 -15.84 -24.25
CA ALA A 21 -9.08 -14.88 -24.22
C ALA A 21 -8.17 -14.85 -25.48
N ALA A 22 -8.65 -15.32 -26.64
CA ALA A 22 -7.85 -15.52 -27.84
C ALA A 22 -8.03 -14.45 -28.95
N ASP A 23 -8.98 -13.52 -28.83
CA ASP A 23 -9.22 -12.45 -29.82
C ASP A 23 -8.88 -11.05 -29.28
N VAL A 24 -7.66 -10.87 -28.78
CA VAL A 24 -7.09 -9.52 -28.59
C VAL A 24 -6.20 -9.22 -29.79
N PRO A 25 -6.64 -8.38 -30.76
CA PRO A 25 -5.78 -8.06 -31.89
C PRO A 25 -4.54 -7.31 -31.38
N ALA A 26 -3.37 -7.69 -31.89
CA ALA A 26 -2.07 -7.04 -31.65
C ALA A 26 -2.06 -5.50 -31.89
N ARG A 27 -3.14 -4.96 -32.46
CA ARG A 27 -3.43 -3.54 -32.71
C ARG A 27 -3.52 -2.66 -31.45
N GLY A 28 -3.74 -3.23 -30.26
CA GLY A 28 -3.86 -2.47 -29.00
C GLY A 28 -2.53 -2.03 -28.38
N ARG A 29 -1.40 -2.64 -28.75
CA ARG A 29 -0.08 -2.30 -28.18
C ARG A 29 0.56 -1.10 -28.88
N GLU A 30 0.37 -0.96 -30.19
CA GLU A 30 0.84 0.18 -30.98
C GLU A 30 0.02 1.46 -30.74
N SER A 31 -1.27 1.36 -30.38
CA SER A 31 -2.11 2.53 -30.08
C SER A 31 -1.79 3.16 -28.72
N SER A 32 -1.41 2.34 -27.72
CA SER A 32 -1.09 2.81 -26.37
C SER A 32 0.18 3.69 -26.33
N MET A 33 1.24 3.29 -27.05
CA MET A 33 2.50 4.06 -27.15
C MET A 33 2.36 5.37 -27.93
N ARG A 34 1.29 5.53 -28.72
CA ARG A 34 1.01 6.77 -29.48
C ARG A 34 0.21 7.79 -28.66
N ASN A 35 -0.26 7.39 -27.48
CA ASN A 35 -1.06 8.24 -26.62
C ASN A 35 -0.18 9.32 -25.94
N LYS A 36 -0.32 10.56 -26.40
CA LYS A 36 0.42 11.73 -25.88
C LYS A 36 0.17 11.93 -24.38
N ARG A 37 -1.04 11.65 -23.89
CA ARG A 37 -1.39 11.74 -22.46
C ARG A 37 -0.63 10.70 -21.63
N LEU A 38 -0.50 9.48 -22.14
CA LEU A 38 0.28 8.41 -21.49
C LEU A 38 1.75 8.81 -21.36
N ILE A 39 2.34 9.33 -22.45
CA ILE A 39 3.73 9.80 -22.47
C ILE A 39 3.93 10.90 -21.41
N LEU A 40 3.03 11.89 -21.36
CA LEU A 40 3.13 12.99 -20.39
C LEU A 40 2.99 12.54 -18.94
N ILE A 41 2.10 11.58 -18.65
CA ILE A 41 1.97 11.03 -17.30
C ILE A 41 3.19 10.20 -16.91
N VAL A 42 3.69 9.34 -17.79
CA VAL A 42 4.92 8.56 -17.53
C VAL A 42 6.12 9.49 -17.33
N LEU A 43 6.22 10.57 -18.10
CA LEU A 43 7.23 11.60 -17.90
C LEU A 43 7.09 12.26 -16.53
N ALA A 44 5.88 12.66 -16.13
CA ALA A 44 5.62 13.25 -14.82
C ALA A 44 6.01 12.30 -13.67
N ILE A 45 5.64 11.02 -13.76
CA ILE A 45 6.03 9.97 -12.80
C ILE A 45 7.55 9.85 -12.73
N THR A 46 8.22 9.81 -13.88
CA THR A 46 9.69 9.69 -13.95
C THR A 46 10.37 10.90 -13.28
N LEU A 47 9.85 12.11 -13.52
CA LEU A 47 10.36 13.33 -12.88
C LEU A 47 10.12 13.34 -11.37
N ILE A 48 8.92 12.95 -10.91
CA ILE A 48 8.59 12.86 -9.47
C ILE A 48 9.51 11.84 -8.78
N CYS A 49 9.65 10.63 -9.35
CA CYS A 49 10.53 9.59 -8.83
C CYS A 49 11.99 10.06 -8.83
N GLY A 50 12.47 10.64 -9.93
CA GLY A 50 13.84 11.13 -10.05
C GLY A 50 14.16 12.23 -9.04
N TYR A 51 13.23 13.18 -8.84
CA TYR A 51 13.35 14.23 -7.82
C TYR A 51 13.38 13.62 -6.41
N PHE A 52 12.45 12.74 -6.08
CA PHE A 52 12.39 12.12 -4.75
C PHE A 52 13.65 11.31 -4.42
N TRP A 53 14.12 10.49 -5.35
CA TRP A 53 15.32 9.70 -5.14
C TRP A 53 16.59 10.56 -5.03
N SER A 54 16.75 11.57 -5.89
CA SER A 54 17.93 12.44 -5.87
C SER A 54 17.97 13.42 -4.70
N GLN A 55 16.83 14.00 -4.31
CA GLN A 55 16.77 15.06 -3.30
C GLN A 55 16.43 14.57 -1.89
N SER A 56 15.70 13.46 -1.78
CA SER A 56 15.28 12.93 -0.47
C SER A 56 15.98 11.63 -0.13
N ARG A 57 15.86 10.60 -0.98
CA ARG A 57 16.18 9.23 -0.55
C ARG A 57 17.67 8.92 -0.54
N ILE A 58 18.40 9.22 -1.62
CA ILE A 58 19.84 8.99 -1.70
C ILE A 58 20.60 9.80 -0.64
N PRO A 59 20.31 11.10 -0.43
CA PRO A 59 20.97 11.88 0.63
C PRO A 59 20.70 11.32 2.03
N ASP A 60 19.43 11.03 2.38
CA ASP A 60 19.09 10.44 3.69
C ASP A 60 19.78 9.09 3.89
N LEU A 61 19.90 8.27 2.84
CA LEU A 61 20.57 6.97 2.92
C LEU A 61 22.06 7.09 3.12
N ASN A 62 22.72 8.05 2.45
CA ASN A 62 24.14 8.30 2.64
C ASN A 62 24.41 8.78 4.07
N VAL A 63 23.61 9.72 4.59
CA VAL A 63 23.74 10.18 5.98
C VAL A 63 23.58 9.02 6.96
N LYS A 64 22.59 8.14 6.74
CA LYS A 64 22.38 6.97 7.61
C LYS A 64 23.45 5.90 7.47
N ALA A 65 24.00 5.71 6.28
CA ALA A 65 25.14 4.82 6.06
C ALA A 65 26.41 5.35 6.75
N ASP A 66 26.61 6.67 6.75
CA ASP A 66 27.74 7.34 7.39
C ASP A 66 27.60 7.36 8.93
N MET A 67 26.38 7.30 9.47
CA MET A 67 26.10 7.26 10.91
C MET A 67 26.32 5.87 11.57
N GLY A 68 26.56 4.81 10.80
CA GLY A 68 26.86 3.48 11.35
C GLY A 68 25.72 2.84 12.16
N ASP A 69 26.07 2.00 13.14
CA ASP A 69 25.15 1.18 13.97
C ASP A 69 24.33 1.96 15.02
N GLU A 70 24.50 3.28 15.14
CA GLU A 70 23.77 4.11 16.11
C GLU A 70 22.44 4.61 15.54
N ILE A 71 21.53 3.68 15.19
CA ILE A 71 20.14 4.04 14.90
C ILE A 71 19.41 4.27 16.23
N ASN A 72 19.53 5.46 16.79
CA ASN A 72 18.75 5.89 17.94
C ASN A 72 17.46 6.58 17.48
N LEU A 73 16.32 6.19 18.06
CA LEU A 73 15.05 6.90 17.92
C LEU A 73 15.00 7.99 19.00
N ASP A 74 14.90 9.25 18.59
CA ASP A 74 14.77 10.39 19.53
C ASP A 74 13.42 10.42 20.26
N ASP A 75 12.39 9.77 19.68
CA ASP A 75 11.04 9.63 20.25
C ASP A 75 10.48 8.26 19.79
N PRO A 76 9.52 7.63 20.50
CA PRO A 76 9.08 6.27 20.22
C PRO A 76 8.58 6.00 18.79
N LEU A 77 8.20 7.05 18.05
CA LEU A 77 7.70 6.99 16.68
C LEU A 77 8.51 7.82 15.67
N SER A 78 9.58 8.51 16.08
CA SER A 78 10.34 9.41 15.20
C SER A 78 11.85 9.29 15.38
N PHE A 79 12.56 9.30 14.26
CA PHE A 79 14.03 9.37 14.24
C PHE A 79 14.56 10.75 14.61
N ASP A 80 13.81 11.82 14.35
CA ASP A 80 14.17 13.20 14.67
C ASP A 80 13.07 13.82 15.54
N ALA A 81 13.32 14.08 16.81
CA ALA A 81 12.37 14.74 17.69
C ALA A 81 12.64 16.26 17.74
N ILE A 82 11.66 17.07 17.34
CA ILE A 82 11.73 18.54 17.48
C ILE A 82 11.23 18.95 18.86
N LEU A 83 10.19 18.25 19.35
CA LEU A 83 9.54 18.52 20.62
C LEU A 83 9.78 17.35 21.56
N ILE A 84 10.61 17.57 22.59
CA ILE A 84 10.87 16.57 23.63
C ILE A 84 9.99 16.91 24.83
N PRO A 85 8.98 16.09 25.18
CA PRO A 85 8.12 16.37 26.33
C PRO A 85 8.87 16.18 27.65
N GLU A 86 8.55 17.00 28.65
CA GLU A 86 9.04 16.81 30.03
C GLU A 86 8.58 15.46 30.59
N LYS A 87 9.40 14.86 31.48
CA LYS A 87 9.18 13.48 31.97
C LYS A 87 7.84 13.29 32.68
N ASP A 88 7.34 14.34 33.32
CA ASP A 88 6.08 14.41 34.08
C ASP A 88 4.90 14.99 33.26
N ALA A 89 5.11 15.31 31.97
CA ALA A 89 4.06 15.83 31.12
C ALA A 89 2.88 14.84 31.01
N SER A 90 1.66 15.40 30.96
CA SER A 90 0.44 14.62 30.81
C SER A 90 0.46 13.77 29.52
N LEU A 91 -0.26 12.64 29.53
CA LEU A 91 -0.35 11.72 28.39
C LEU A 91 -0.73 12.43 27.09
N ILE A 92 -1.66 13.39 27.16
CA ILE A 92 -2.12 14.14 25.99
C ILE A 92 -1.00 15.00 25.42
N VAL A 93 -0.17 15.63 26.25
CA VAL A 93 0.96 16.45 25.81
C VAL A 93 2.02 15.58 25.15
N LYS A 94 2.38 14.45 25.76
CA LYS A 94 3.32 13.47 25.18
C LYS A 94 2.85 12.98 23.81
N ALA A 95 1.59 12.52 23.73
CA ALA A 95 0.98 12.07 22.48
C ALA A 95 0.90 13.20 21.44
N SER A 96 0.60 14.43 21.84
CA SER A 96 0.54 15.55 20.90
C SER A 96 1.92 15.90 20.33
N TYR A 97 2.96 15.93 21.17
CA TYR A 97 4.32 16.23 20.76
C TYR A 97 4.88 15.14 19.86
N SER A 98 4.68 13.88 20.23
CA SER A 98 5.08 12.73 19.44
C SER A 98 4.32 12.65 18.11
N THR A 99 3.05 13.05 18.05
CA THR A 99 2.31 13.19 16.77
C THR A 99 2.95 14.24 15.85
N VAL A 100 3.39 15.37 16.40
CA VAL A 100 4.06 16.43 15.62
C VAL A 100 5.43 15.95 15.12
N ASN A 101 6.22 15.31 15.98
CA ASN A 101 7.52 14.73 15.61
C ASN A 101 7.35 13.68 14.51
N TRP A 102 6.39 12.77 14.67
CA TRP A 102 6.05 11.78 13.65
C TRP A 102 5.67 12.42 12.31
N ALA A 103 4.82 13.45 12.33
CA ALA A 103 4.43 14.16 11.11
C ALA A 103 5.64 14.82 10.44
N TYR A 104 6.55 15.41 11.22
CA TYR A 104 7.76 16.02 10.71
C TYR A 104 8.71 14.99 10.07
N THR A 105 8.98 13.88 10.74
CA THR A 105 9.86 12.82 10.22
C THR A 105 9.29 12.20 8.94
N ASN A 106 7.98 11.97 8.89
CA ASN A 106 7.34 11.30 7.76
C ASN A 106 7.00 12.24 6.59
N ARG A 107 7.07 13.57 6.76
CA ARG A 107 6.60 14.55 5.76
C ARG A 107 7.13 14.33 4.35
N LYS A 108 8.44 14.02 4.21
CA LYS A 108 9.09 13.84 2.90
C LYS A 108 8.44 12.65 2.15
N GLY A 109 8.24 11.54 2.86
CA GLY A 109 7.58 10.36 2.33
C GLY A 109 6.09 10.57 2.05
N MET A 110 5.38 11.29 2.92
CA MET A 110 3.95 11.60 2.74
C MET A 110 3.71 12.46 1.50
N ILE A 111 4.50 13.53 1.32
CA ILE A 111 4.40 14.41 0.13
C ILE A 111 4.63 13.59 -1.14
N PHE A 112 5.66 12.74 -1.16
CA PHE A 112 5.95 11.86 -2.29
C PHE A 112 4.78 10.89 -2.55
N GLY A 113 4.29 10.19 -1.52
CA GLY A 113 3.17 9.24 -1.63
C GLY A 113 1.91 9.88 -2.22
N VAL A 114 1.58 11.10 -1.78
CA VAL A 114 0.42 11.85 -2.27
C VAL A 114 0.62 12.30 -3.73
N THR A 115 1.80 12.81 -4.08
CA THR A 115 2.09 13.27 -5.45
C THR A 115 2.24 12.14 -6.45
N ILE A 116 2.90 11.03 -6.09
CA ILE A 116 3.00 9.84 -6.94
C ILE A 116 1.65 9.14 -7.06
N GLY A 117 0.86 9.07 -5.98
CA GLY A 117 -0.49 8.50 -5.98
C GLY A 117 -1.40 9.21 -6.98
N ALA A 118 -1.38 10.54 -7.00
CA ALA A 118 -2.15 11.33 -7.96
C ALA A 118 -1.76 11.05 -9.43
N ALA A 119 -0.46 10.93 -9.70
CA ALA A 119 0.06 10.61 -11.03
C ALA A 119 -0.29 9.17 -11.46
N LEU A 120 -0.20 8.21 -10.53
CA LEU A 120 -0.54 6.82 -10.77
C LEU A 120 -2.04 6.63 -10.99
N MET A 121 -2.91 7.35 -10.28
CA MET A 121 -4.36 7.34 -10.56
C MET A 121 -4.64 7.81 -11.99
N GLY A 122 -3.98 8.87 -12.45
CA GLY A 122 -4.10 9.33 -13.83
C GLY A 122 -3.52 8.33 -14.84
N LEU A 123 -2.40 7.68 -14.50
CA LEU A 123 -1.82 6.62 -15.32
C LEU A 123 -2.81 5.47 -15.49
N PHE A 124 -3.37 4.98 -14.39
CA PHE A 124 -4.29 3.86 -14.42
C PHE A 124 -5.63 4.20 -15.08
N SER A 125 -6.08 5.46 -15.10
CA SER A 125 -7.22 5.88 -15.93
C SER A 125 -6.96 5.78 -17.43
N LEU A 126 -5.69 5.75 -17.87
CA LEU A 126 -5.30 5.60 -19.27
C LEU A 126 -4.95 4.15 -19.64
N LEU A 127 -4.64 3.30 -18.66
CA LEU A 127 -4.38 1.89 -18.90
C LEU A 127 -5.71 1.13 -18.95
N SER A 128 -5.84 0.23 -19.92
CA SER A 128 -7.02 -0.63 -19.99
C SER A 128 -7.09 -1.56 -18.77
N ARG A 129 -8.32 -1.79 -18.29
CA ARG A 129 -8.66 -2.74 -17.22
C ARG A 129 -8.03 -4.11 -17.53
N ARG A 130 -6.89 -4.40 -16.94
CA ARG A 130 -6.22 -5.71 -17.03
C ARG A 130 -6.19 -6.33 -15.65
N SER A 131 -7.28 -7.00 -15.30
CA SER A 131 -7.25 -8.05 -14.30
C SER A 131 -6.95 -9.37 -15.01
N TYR A 132 -6.08 -10.19 -14.41
CA TYR A 132 -5.90 -11.57 -14.87
C TYR A 132 -6.94 -12.49 -14.21
N ASP A 133 -7.29 -13.61 -14.84
CA ASP A 133 -8.27 -14.55 -14.26
C ASP A 133 -7.74 -15.23 -12.99
N SER A 134 -6.42 -15.35 -12.83
CA SER A 134 -5.79 -16.01 -11.67
C SER A 134 -5.47 -15.02 -10.55
N SER A 135 -6.07 -15.21 -9.38
CA SER A 135 -5.84 -14.39 -8.18
C SER A 135 -4.37 -14.38 -7.73
N ILE A 136 -3.68 -15.53 -7.84
CA ILE A 136 -2.26 -15.65 -7.51
C ILE A 136 -1.40 -14.75 -8.41
N LEU A 137 -1.68 -14.70 -9.71
CA LEU A 137 -0.92 -13.86 -10.65
C LEU A 137 -1.14 -12.38 -10.36
N ASN A 138 -2.38 -11.97 -10.08
CA ASN A 138 -2.69 -10.59 -9.70
C ASN A 138 -1.93 -10.18 -8.43
N SER A 139 -1.90 -11.05 -7.41
CA SER A 139 -1.13 -10.79 -6.20
C SER A 139 0.38 -10.69 -6.48
N SER A 140 0.95 -11.63 -7.25
CA SER A 140 2.37 -11.61 -7.61
C SER A 140 2.78 -10.35 -8.37
N ILE A 141 1.94 -9.89 -9.32
CA ILE A 141 2.16 -8.61 -10.00
C ILE A 141 2.09 -7.46 -9.00
N GLY A 142 1.13 -7.50 -8.07
CA GLY A 142 1.03 -6.53 -6.99
C GLY A 142 2.31 -6.45 -6.16
N VAL A 143 2.87 -7.60 -5.77
CA VAL A 143 4.15 -7.69 -5.04
C VAL A 143 5.28 -7.02 -5.83
N LEU A 144 5.42 -7.33 -7.12
CA LEU A 144 6.47 -6.80 -7.99
C LEU A 144 6.35 -5.29 -8.20
N VAL A 145 5.12 -4.77 -8.29
CA VAL A 145 4.87 -3.33 -8.40
C VAL A 145 5.15 -2.62 -7.08
N GLY A 146 4.79 -3.22 -5.94
CA GLY A 146 4.93 -2.59 -4.63
C GLY A 146 6.35 -2.56 -4.09
N ALA A 147 7.12 -3.65 -4.23
CA ALA A 147 8.47 -3.79 -3.68
C ALA A 147 9.43 -2.60 -4.00
N PRO A 148 9.50 -2.07 -5.24
CA PRO A 148 10.37 -0.93 -5.54
C PRO A 148 9.86 0.43 -5.05
N LEU A 149 8.58 0.54 -4.66
CA LEU A 149 8.03 1.83 -4.22
C LEU A 149 8.68 2.31 -2.92
N GLY A 150 9.01 1.38 -2.01
CA GLY A 150 9.76 1.69 -0.79
C GLY A 150 9.13 2.77 0.11
N VAL A 151 7.81 2.88 0.09
CA VAL A 151 7.05 3.84 0.91
C VAL A 151 6.28 3.12 2.01
N CYS A 152 5.92 3.84 3.08
CA CYS A 152 5.09 3.28 4.13
C CYS A 152 3.67 2.99 3.63
N VAL A 153 2.94 2.14 4.36
CA VAL A 153 1.57 1.73 4.02
C VAL A 153 0.66 2.95 3.78
N ASN A 154 0.79 4.00 4.59
CA ASN A 154 0.03 5.24 4.47
C ASN A 154 0.20 5.91 3.09
N CYS A 155 1.42 5.90 2.56
CA CYS A 155 1.74 6.44 1.25
C CYS A 155 1.35 5.49 0.11
N ALA A 156 1.34 4.18 0.37
CA ALA A 156 0.92 3.17 -0.59
C ALA A 156 -0.61 3.03 -0.69
N THR A 157 -1.38 3.46 0.32
CA THR A 157 -2.86 3.41 0.31
C THR A 157 -3.50 4.10 -0.91
N PRO A 158 -3.19 5.37 -1.25
CA PRO A 158 -3.78 5.99 -2.44
C PRO A 158 -3.34 5.33 -3.74
N ILE A 159 -2.13 4.74 -3.77
CA ILE A 159 -1.63 3.97 -4.92
C ILE A 159 -2.47 2.70 -5.10
N ALA A 160 -2.65 1.94 -4.01
CA ALA A 160 -3.46 0.73 -4.00
C ALA A 160 -4.93 1.03 -4.36
N GLN A 161 -5.47 2.14 -3.87
CA GLN A 161 -6.81 2.58 -4.25
C GLN A 161 -6.90 2.96 -5.72
N GLY A 162 -5.89 3.63 -6.28
CA GLY A 162 -5.80 3.88 -7.72
C GLY A 162 -5.79 2.60 -8.54
N ILE A 163 -4.95 1.63 -8.16
CA ILE A 163 -4.88 0.29 -8.78
C ILE A 163 -6.25 -0.40 -8.74
N TYR A 164 -6.90 -0.39 -7.57
CA TYR A 164 -8.19 -1.06 -7.37
C TYR A 164 -9.32 -0.38 -8.16
N SER A 165 -9.39 0.96 -8.12
CA SER A 165 -10.39 1.73 -8.87
C SER A 165 -10.27 1.54 -10.38
N ALA A 166 -9.06 1.33 -10.89
CA ALA A 166 -8.79 1.05 -12.30
C ALA A 166 -9.20 -0.37 -12.75
N GLY A 167 -9.88 -1.14 -11.88
CA GLY A 167 -10.39 -2.46 -12.19
C GLY A 167 -9.39 -3.60 -11.98
N ALA A 168 -8.29 -3.36 -11.26
CA ALA A 168 -7.45 -4.45 -10.78
C ALA A 168 -8.15 -5.21 -9.64
N ARG A 169 -7.81 -6.49 -9.44
CA ARG A 169 -8.38 -7.29 -8.35
C ARG A 169 -7.89 -6.80 -6.99
N LEU A 170 -8.70 -7.00 -5.96
CA LEU A 170 -8.40 -6.58 -4.59
C LEU A 170 -7.04 -7.13 -4.11
N GLU A 171 -6.76 -8.41 -4.38
CA GLU A 171 -5.47 -9.01 -4.03
C GLU A 171 -4.25 -8.28 -4.62
N MET A 172 -4.35 -7.72 -5.84
CA MET A 172 -3.24 -6.96 -6.44
C MET A 172 -2.99 -5.66 -5.67
N ALA A 173 -4.05 -4.92 -5.38
CA ALA A 173 -3.97 -3.66 -4.65
C ALA A 173 -3.41 -3.86 -3.23
N LEU A 174 -3.92 -4.87 -2.50
CA LEU A 174 -3.45 -5.21 -1.17
C LEU A 174 -1.99 -5.70 -1.18
N ALA A 175 -1.62 -6.54 -2.15
CA ALA A 175 -0.26 -7.02 -2.30
C ALA A 175 0.74 -5.90 -2.59
N THR A 176 0.38 -4.95 -3.47
CA THR A 176 1.20 -3.74 -3.72
C THR A 176 1.38 -2.90 -2.47
N MET A 177 0.30 -2.71 -1.70
CA MET A 177 0.34 -1.91 -0.48
C MET A 177 1.24 -2.53 0.59
N MET A 178 1.14 -3.85 0.79
CA MET A 178 1.90 -4.57 1.81
C MET A 178 3.35 -4.83 1.40
N SER A 179 3.63 -5.12 0.12
CA SER A 179 5.00 -5.40 -0.32
C SER A 179 5.90 -4.16 -0.33
N SER A 180 5.33 -2.96 -0.42
CA SER A 180 6.08 -1.71 -0.52
C SER A 180 7.01 -1.43 0.66
N PRO A 181 6.58 -1.47 1.93
CA PRO A 181 7.49 -1.34 3.06
C PRO A 181 8.30 -2.62 3.31
N THR A 182 7.70 -3.81 3.12
CA THR A 182 8.29 -5.07 3.61
C THR A 182 9.39 -5.62 2.70
N LEU A 183 9.26 -5.46 1.39
CA LEU A 183 10.23 -5.93 0.39
C LEU A 183 11.10 -4.80 -0.17
N ASN A 184 11.15 -3.67 0.54
CA ASN A 184 12.03 -2.56 0.21
C ASN A 184 13.49 -2.99 0.36
N ILE A 185 14.33 -2.67 -0.63
CA ILE A 185 15.75 -3.02 -0.64
C ILE A 185 16.49 -2.64 0.65
N ILE A 186 16.14 -1.51 1.27
CA ILE A 186 16.78 -1.03 2.51
C ILE A 186 16.39 -1.90 3.71
N VAL A 187 15.13 -2.32 3.76
CA VAL A 187 14.63 -3.21 4.80
C VAL A 187 15.22 -4.59 4.64
N LEU A 188 15.36 -5.06 3.39
CA LEU A 188 16.04 -6.32 3.09
C LEU A 188 17.51 -6.28 3.51
N THR A 189 18.25 -5.22 3.18
CA THR A 189 19.67 -5.10 3.59
C THR A 189 19.82 -5.03 5.10
N MET A 190 18.97 -4.26 5.79
CA MET A 190 18.96 -4.19 7.26
C MET A 190 18.63 -5.55 7.88
N LEU A 191 17.66 -6.27 7.32
CA LEU A 191 17.28 -7.62 7.76
C LEU A 191 18.45 -8.62 7.63
N PHE A 192 19.16 -8.60 6.50
CA PHE A 192 20.34 -9.46 6.30
C PHE A 192 21.55 -9.04 7.14
N ALA A 193 21.65 -7.77 7.54
CA ALA A 193 22.74 -7.27 8.37
C ALA A 193 22.53 -7.59 9.87
N LEU A 194 21.31 -7.41 10.37
CA LEU A 194 21.01 -7.53 11.80
C LEU A 194 20.68 -8.95 12.26
N PHE A 195 20.14 -9.80 11.37
CA PHE A 195 19.60 -11.10 11.77
C PHE A 195 20.34 -12.29 11.15
N PRO A 196 20.40 -13.43 11.87
CA PRO A 196 20.90 -14.68 11.30
C PRO A 196 20.15 -15.08 10.02
N PRO A 197 20.83 -15.68 9.03
CA PRO A 197 20.26 -15.93 7.70
C PRO A 197 19.02 -16.85 7.74
N PHE A 198 18.92 -17.74 8.73
CA PHE A 198 17.75 -18.61 8.87
C PHE A 198 16.49 -17.82 9.27
N MET A 199 16.59 -16.83 10.16
CA MET A 199 15.45 -15.98 10.55
C MET A 199 14.98 -15.14 9.37
N VAL A 200 15.94 -14.60 8.62
CA VAL A 200 15.66 -13.84 7.39
C VAL A 200 14.91 -14.69 6.38
N ALA A 201 15.39 -15.91 6.13
CA ALA A 201 14.72 -16.85 5.22
C ALA A 201 13.28 -17.14 5.66
N ILE A 202 13.07 -17.45 6.94
CA ILE A 202 11.72 -17.71 7.49
C ILE A 202 10.81 -16.49 7.30
N LYS A 203 11.25 -15.30 7.69
CA LYS A 203 10.47 -14.06 7.54
C LYS A 203 10.08 -13.82 6.09
N LEU A 204 11.03 -13.91 5.16
CA LEU A 204 10.78 -13.66 3.74
C LEU A 204 9.89 -14.74 3.12
N SER A 205 10.09 -16.01 3.45
CA SER A 205 9.25 -17.10 2.97
C SER A 205 7.81 -16.98 3.48
N LEU A 206 7.61 -16.67 4.76
CA LEU A 206 6.27 -16.47 5.32
C LEU A 206 5.59 -15.23 4.73
N THR A 207 6.33 -14.14 4.56
CA THR A 207 5.81 -12.91 3.94
C THR A 207 5.39 -13.17 2.49
N LEU A 208 6.27 -13.75 1.67
CA LEU A 208 5.96 -14.05 0.28
C LEU A 208 4.84 -15.10 0.15
N GLY A 209 4.84 -16.12 1.01
CA GLY A 209 3.76 -17.12 1.08
C GLY A 209 2.42 -16.48 1.42
N PHE A 210 2.39 -15.58 2.41
CA PHE A 210 1.18 -14.83 2.76
C PHE A 210 0.73 -13.92 1.62
N LEU A 211 1.62 -13.17 0.97
CA LEU A 211 1.24 -12.28 -0.12
C LEU A 211 0.76 -13.08 -1.35
N ILE A 212 1.49 -14.10 -1.79
CA ILE A 212 1.22 -14.83 -3.03
C ILE A 212 0.07 -15.85 -2.88
N LEU A 213 -0.09 -16.47 -1.70
CA LEU A 213 -1.09 -17.51 -1.47
C LEU A 213 -2.15 -17.08 -0.46
N GLY A 214 -1.72 -16.49 0.66
CA GLY A 214 -2.61 -16.05 1.74
C GLY A 214 -3.60 -14.98 1.31
N LEU A 215 -3.16 -13.91 0.63
CA LEU A 215 -4.04 -12.83 0.17
C LEU A 215 -5.07 -13.31 -0.86
N PRO A 216 -4.71 -14.05 -1.92
CA PRO A 216 -5.69 -14.65 -2.83
C PRO A 216 -6.69 -15.59 -2.16
N PHE A 217 -6.23 -16.34 -1.15
CA PHE A 217 -7.11 -17.22 -0.37
C PHE A 217 -8.09 -16.41 0.48
N LEU A 218 -7.59 -15.37 1.16
CA LEU A 218 -8.38 -14.50 2.01
C LEU A 218 -9.39 -13.68 1.20
N SER A 219 -8.99 -13.15 0.03
CA SER A 219 -9.88 -12.39 -0.84
C SER A 219 -11.04 -13.27 -1.33
N ARG A 220 -10.79 -14.52 -1.69
CA ARG A 220 -11.87 -15.44 -2.10
C ARG A 220 -12.87 -15.76 -0.99
N TYR A 221 -12.44 -15.76 0.28
CA TYR A 221 -13.29 -16.14 1.40
C TYR A 221 -14.03 -14.95 2.02
N PHE A 222 -13.40 -13.78 2.05
CA PHE A 222 -13.92 -12.59 2.73
C PHE A 222 -14.39 -11.47 1.79
N ALA A 223 -13.92 -11.44 0.54
CA ALA A 223 -14.29 -10.44 -0.44
C ALA A 223 -15.29 -11.03 -1.44
N ASP A 224 -16.57 -10.78 -1.20
CA ASP A 224 -17.60 -10.99 -2.22
C ASP A 224 -17.36 -9.93 -3.32
N GLU A 225 -16.77 -10.33 -4.45
CA GLU A 225 -16.38 -9.43 -5.54
C GLU A 225 -17.57 -8.58 -6.05
N GLY A 226 -18.81 -9.04 -5.86
CA GLY A 226 -20.04 -8.31 -6.20
C GLY A 226 -20.47 -7.20 -5.22
N ARG A 227 -19.89 -7.12 -4.02
CA ARG A 227 -20.21 -6.09 -2.99
C ARG A 227 -19.16 -4.99 -2.84
N LEU A 228 -17.96 -5.20 -3.37
CA LEU A 228 -16.89 -4.20 -3.39
C LEU A 228 -16.89 -3.37 -4.68
N THR A 229 -18.01 -3.34 -5.40
CA THR A 229 -18.25 -2.30 -6.40
C THR A 229 -18.15 -0.95 -5.70
N ILE A 230 -16.99 -0.31 -5.85
CA ILE A 230 -16.81 1.11 -5.60
C ILE A 230 -17.98 1.77 -6.32
N SER A 231 -18.94 2.29 -5.55
CA SER A 231 -20.03 3.07 -6.13
C SER A 231 -19.38 4.18 -6.94
N ASP A 232 -19.80 4.38 -8.19
CA ASP A 232 -19.26 5.40 -9.09
C ASP A 232 -19.21 6.81 -8.45
N GLU A 233 -19.96 7.03 -7.36
CA GLU A 233 -19.91 8.26 -6.55
C GLU A 233 -18.61 8.48 -5.76
N SER A 234 -17.79 7.46 -5.52
CA SER A 234 -16.63 7.55 -4.62
C SER A 234 -15.29 7.84 -5.32
N CYS A 235 -15.24 7.75 -6.64
CA CYS A 235 -14.14 8.24 -7.48
C CYS A 235 -14.70 9.32 -8.43
N PRO A 236 -14.21 10.57 -8.39
CA PRO A 236 -14.70 11.63 -9.28
C PRO A 236 -14.26 11.44 -10.74
N ILE A 237 -13.42 10.45 -11.01
CA ILE A 237 -12.85 10.19 -12.32
C ILE A 237 -13.73 9.17 -13.01
N ASP A 238 -14.31 9.56 -14.15
CA ASP A 238 -14.90 8.59 -15.07
C ASP A 238 -13.77 7.72 -15.64
N LEU A 239 -13.63 6.52 -15.08
CA LEU A 239 -12.64 5.51 -15.48
C LEU A 239 -13.12 4.68 -16.68
N ASN A 240 -14.17 5.14 -17.38
CA ASN A 240 -14.43 4.66 -18.72
C ASN A 240 -13.21 4.94 -19.60
N PRO A 241 -12.83 4.01 -20.50
CA PRO A 241 -11.71 4.23 -21.39
C PRO A 241 -11.95 5.54 -22.14
N VAL A 242 -11.15 6.55 -21.82
CA VAL A 242 -11.29 7.86 -22.43
C VAL A 242 -11.09 7.68 -23.91
N ASP A 243 -12.10 8.06 -24.71
CA ASP A 243 -12.02 7.96 -26.17
C ASP A 243 -10.75 8.67 -26.63
N TYR A 244 -9.84 7.87 -27.17
CA TYR A 244 -8.52 8.32 -27.58
C TYR A 244 -8.66 8.92 -28.98
N ASP A 245 -8.54 10.24 -29.06
CA ASP A 245 -8.38 10.92 -30.34
C ASP A 245 -6.91 10.83 -30.78
N PRO A 246 -6.57 10.06 -31.82
CA PRO A 246 -5.21 9.94 -32.33
C PRO A 246 -4.63 11.26 -32.85
N ASP A 247 -5.48 12.25 -33.14
CA ASP A 247 -5.09 13.56 -33.68
C ASP A 247 -5.05 14.66 -32.60
N GLU A 248 -5.20 14.32 -31.32
CA GLU A 248 -5.15 15.29 -30.22
C GLU A 248 -3.84 16.09 -30.23
N SER A 249 -3.91 17.42 -30.13
CA SER A 249 -2.72 18.29 -30.07
C SER A 249 -1.94 18.13 -28.74
N TRP A 250 -0.61 18.32 -28.76
CA TRP A 250 0.22 18.30 -27.53
C TRP A 250 -0.27 19.23 -26.41
N PRO A 251 -0.71 20.48 -26.69
CA PRO A 251 -1.25 21.35 -25.66
C PRO A 251 -2.57 20.84 -25.06
N ALA A 252 -3.42 20.19 -25.85
CA ALA A 252 -4.65 19.59 -25.36
C ALA A 252 -4.36 18.40 -24.43
N ALA A 253 -3.43 17.51 -24.84
CA ALA A 253 -2.98 16.40 -24.01
C ALA A 253 -2.35 16.90 -22.69
N LEU A 254 -1.51 17.95 -22.74
CA LEU A 254 -0.91 18.55 -21.54
C LEU A 254 -1.96 19.16 -20.61
N ARG A 255 -2.94 19.89 -21.16
CA ARG A 255 -4.04 20.47 -20.37
C ARG A 255 -4.86 19.39 -19.69
N TRP A 256 -5.15 18.29 -20.39
CA TRP A 256 -5.85 17.14 -19.82
C TRP A 256 -5.01 16.51 -18.70
N THR A 257 -3.72 16.23 -18.94
CA THR A 257 -2.82 15.62 -17.96
C THR A 257 -2.69 16.49 -16.70
N LEU A 258 -2.50 17.80 -16.84
CA LEU A 258 -2.41 18.72 -15.70
C LEU A 258 -3.72 18.76 -14.91
N ARG A 259 -4.86 18.92 -15.60
CA ARG A 259 -6.17 18.95 -14.95
C ARG A 259 -6.45 17.65 -14.19
N SER A 260 -6.25 16.51 -14.85
CA SER A 260 -6.41 15.20 -14.24
C SER A 260 -5.48 15.03 -13.02
N TYR A 261 -4.21 15.42 -13.15
CA TYR A 261 -3.25 15.35 -12.04
C TYR A 261 -3.70 16.16 -10.83
N PHE A 262 -4.14 17.42 -11.03
CA PHE A 262 -4.57 18.27 -9.92
C PHE A 262 -5.91 17.83 -9.31
N GLU A 263 -6.85 17.33 -10.11
CA GLU A 263 -8.10 16.74 -9.61
C GLU A 263 -7.81 15.50 -8.75
N ASN A 264 -6.93 14.62 -9.23
CA ASN A 264 -6.49 13.44 -8.48
C ASN A 264 -5.75 13.83 -7.20
N LEU A 265 -4.83 14.80 -7.29
CA LEU A 265 -4.05 15.28 -6.16
C LEU A 265 -4.97 15.87 -5.08
N TRP A 266 -5.92 16.71 -5.47
CA TRP A 266 -6.88 17.30 -4.53
C TRP A 266 -7.72 16.23 -3.83
N TRP A 267 -8.18 15.23 -4.59
CA TRP A 267 -8.93 14.11 -4.02
C TRP A 267 -8.09 13.31 -3.02
N VAL A 268 -6.84 12.95 -3.38
CA VAL A 268 -5.92 12.23 -2.48
C VAL A 268 -5.62 13.05 -1.23
N VAL A 269 -5.32 14.34 -1.39
CA VAL A 269 -5.05 15.25 -0.26
C VAL A 269 -6.25 15.31 0.68
N ARG A 270 -7.46 15.55 0.15
CA ARG A 270 -8.67 15.71 0.98
C ARG A 270 -9.06 14.42 1.68
N ARG A 271 -8.82 13.25 1.09
CA ARG A 271 -9.28 11.96 1.63
C ARG A 271 -8.22 11.26 2.48
N THR A 272 -6.97 11.23 2.03
CA THR A 272 -5.91 10.42 2.63
C THR A 272 -5.17 11.18 3.73
N VAL A 273 -4.81 12.45 3.51
CA VAL A 273 -3.97 13.21 4.45
C VAL A 273 -4.63 13.36 5.84
N PRO A 274 -5.93 13.69 5.98
CA PRO A 274 -6.57 13.75 7.30
C PRO A 274 -6.55 12.41 8.04
N LEU A 275 -6.79 11.31 7.31
CA LEU A 275 -6.75 9.96 7.88
C LEU A 275 -5.34 9.60 8.34
N MET A 276 -4.30 10.02 7.63
CA MET A 276 -2.90 9.82 8.02
C MET A 276 -2.57 10.54 9.33
N PHE A 277 -3.04 11.79 9.51
CA PHE A 277 -2.87 12.52 10.77
C PHE A 277 -3.63 11.87 11.92
N VAL A 278 -4.86 11.41 11.69
CA VAL A 278 -5.63 10.68 12.71
C VAL A 278 -4.93 9.38 13.11
N ALA A 279 -4.41 8.62 12.14
CA ALA A 279 -3.63 7.42 12.41
C ALA A 279 -2.36 7.76 13.23
N GLY A 280 -1.64 8.82 12.84
CA GLY A 280 -0.50 9.39 13.58
C GLY A 280 -0.84 9.65 15.06
N ALA A 281 -1.94 10.36 15.30
CA ALA A 281 -2.39 10.70 16.64
C ALA A 281 -2.81 9.48 17.48
N ILE A 282 -3.56 8.55 16.88
CA ILE A 282 -3.98 7.30 17.56
C ILE A 282 -2.77 6.45 17.91
N GLY A 283 -1.83 6.30 16.99
CA GLY A 283 -0.60 5.55 17.22
C GLY A 283 0.27 6.15 18.30
N SER A 284 0.44 7.47 18.29
CA SER A 284 1.19 8.18 19.33
C SER A 284 0.55 8.04 20.71
N LEU A 285 -0.78 8.15 20.77
CA LEU A 285 -1.52 7.88 22.01
C LEU A 285 -1.33 6.44 22.47
N ALA A 286 -1.44 5.46 21.57
CA ALA A 286 -1.28 4.05 21.89
C ALA A 286 0.11 3.77 22.48
N VAL A 287 1.18 4.30 21.86
CA VAL A 287 2.56 4.06 22.31
C VAL A 287 2.84 4.64 23.71
N HIS A 288 2.26 5.79 24.05
CA HIS A 288 2.43 6.36 25.39
C HIS A 288 1.43 5.82 26.43
N ALA A 289 0.28 5.33 26.00
CA ALA A 289 -0.72 4.75 26.90
C ALA A 289 -0.42 3.30 27.29
N LEU A 290 0.32 2.56 26.44
CA LEU A 290 0.71 1.18 26.69
C LEU A 290 2.00 1.09 27.51
N PRO A 291 1.97 0.53 28.73
CA PRO A 291 3.18 0.20 29.46
C PRO A 291 3.84 -1.03 28.83
N TRP A 292 4.76 -0.80 27.88
CA TRP A 292 5.47 -1.86 27.15
C TRP A 292 6.16 -2.86 28.07
N ASP A 293 6.65 -2.41 29.23
CA ASP A 293 7.27 -3.27 30.25
C ASP A 293 6.28 -4.27 30.85
N MET A 294 5.02 -3.86 31.06
CA MET A 294 3.98 -4.78 31.54
C MET A 294 3.53 -5.75 30.44
N VAL A 295 3.50 -5.29 29.19
CA VAL A 295 3.19 -6.15 28.04
C VAL A 295 4.28 -7.20 27.87
N ALA A 296 5.57 -6.81 27.93
CA ALA A 296 6.70 -7.73 27.86
C ALA A 296 6.73 -8.70 29.05
N GLY A 297 6.53 -8.18 30.28
CA GLY A 297 6.47 -8.99 31.49
C GLY A 297 5.34 -10.02 31.51
N LEU A 298 4.23 -9.78 30.79
CA LEU A 298 3.14 -10.74 30.64
C LEU A 298 3.54 -12.02 29.88
N PHE A 299 4.57 -11.94 29.03
CA PHE A 299 5.03 -13.04 28.17
C PHE A 299 6.35 -13.66 28.66
N GLU A 300 7.08 -13.00 29.54
CA GLU A 300 8.33 -13.50 30.15
C GLU A 300 8.09 -14.45 31.34
N ASP A 301 6.93 -14.39 31.98
CA ASP A 301 6.64 -15.17 33.19
C ASP A 301 6.40 -16.66 32.86
N ARG A 302 7.50 -17.42 32.69
CA ARG A 302 7.55 -18.89 32.42
C ARG A 302 7.04 -19.76 33.58
N GLY A 303 6.21 -19.21 34.46
CA GLY A 303 5.59 -19.90 35.60
C GLY A 303 4.20 -19.36 35.98
N GLY A 304 3.60 -18.47 35.18
CA GLY A 304 2.28 -17.92 35.46
C GLY A 304 1.13 -18.90 35.14
N ARG A 305 -0.04 -18.69 35.76
CA ARG A 305 -1.27 -19.50 35.51
C ARG A 305 -1.67 -19.61 34.03
N ILE A 306 -1.26 -18.64 33.21
CA ILE A 306 -1.51 -18.64 31.77
C ILE A 306 -0.56 -19.63 31.08
N TYR A 307 0.73 -19.62 31.42
CA TYR A 307 1.72 -20.53 30.86
C TYR A 307 1.35 -22.00 31.12
N ASP A 308 0.90 -22.33 32.33
CA ASP A 308 0.44 -23.67 32.69
C ASP A 308 -0.82 -24.13 31.93
N LEU A 309 -1.65 -23.20 31.47
CA LEU A 309 -2.93 -23.51 30.80
C LEU A 309 -2.78 -23.72 29.29
N ILE A 310 -1.95 -22.92 28.62
CA ILE A 310 -1.85 -22.89 27.14
C ILE A 310 -0.49 -23.35 26.61
N GLY A 311 0.48 -23.56 27.49
CA GLY A 311 1.84 -23.97 27.13
C GLY A 311 2.65 -22.89 26.39
N GLU A 312 3.91 -23.19 26.12
CA GLU A 312 4.88 -22.26 25.52
C GLU A 312 4.43 -21.74 24.14
N LEU A 313 3.92 -22.63 23.28
CA LEU A 313 3.40 -22.27 21.96
C LEU A 313 2.14 -21.37 22.05
N GLY A 314 1.25 -21.66 22.99
CA GLY A 314 0.01 -20.88 23.17
C GLY A 314 0.30 -19.46 23.64
N VAL A 315 1.21 -19.30 24.59
CA VAL A 315 1.66 -17.98 25.06
C VAL A 315 2.32 -17.19 23.93
N ALA A 316 3.18 -17.84 23.14
CA ALA A 316 3.83 -17.20 21.99
C ALA A 316 2.81 -16.72 20.93
N VAL A 317 1.82 -17.54 20.57
CA VAL A 317 0.79 -17.18 19.58
C VAL A 317 -0.10 -16.04 20.10
N VAL A 318 -0.51 -16.09 21.36
CA VAL A 318 -1.34 -15.03 21.95
C VAL A 318 -0.56 -13.73 22.06
N GLY A 319 0.69 -13.77 22.49
CA GLY A 319 1.55 -12.59 22.56
C GLY A 319 1.82 -11.97 21.21
N LEU A 320 2.17 -12.79 20.21
CA LEU A 320 2.32 -12.33 18.84
C LEU A 320 1.02 -11.74 18.29
N SER A 321 -0.14 -12.32 18.62
CA SER A 321 -1.44 -11.80 18.17
C SER A 321 -1.75 -10.45 18.80
N ILE A 322 -1.46 -10.25 20.08
CA ILE A 322 -1.65 -8.98 20.78
C ILE A 322 -0.71 -7.91 20.21
N VAL A 323 0.58 -8.22 20.10
CA VAL A 323 1.59 -7.30 19.54
C VAL A 323 1.27 -6.95 18.09
N ALA A 324 0.88 -7.94 17.26
CA ALA A 324 0.45 -7.70 15.88
C ALA A 324 -0.81 -6.83 15.82
N SER A 325 -1.80 -7.08 16.68
CA SER A 325 -3.03 -6.28 16.73
C SER A 325 -2.77 -4.84 17.13
N LEU A 326 -1.87 -4.62 18.09
CA LEU A 326 -1.41 -3.28 18.45
C LEU A 326 -0.66 -2.64 17.26
N GLY A 327 0.23 -3.39 16.61
CA GLY A 327 0.98 -2.97 15.44
C GLY A 327 0.11 -2.47 14.26
N ILE A 328 -1.14 -2.95 14.13
CA ILE A 328 -2.08 -2.45 13.11
C ILE A 328 -2.40 -0.96 13.30
N PHE A 329 -2.45 -0.49 14.55
CA PHE A 329 -2.83 0.89 14.87
C PHE A 329 -1.64 1.83 15.01
N LEU A 330 -0.43 1.29 15.02
CA LEU A 330 0.78 2.06 15.17
C LEU A 330 1.34 2.44 13.78
N PRO A 331 1.34 3.73 13.38
CA PRO A 331 1.94 4.20 12.15
C PRO A 331 3.45 4.33 12.34
N VAL A 332 4.12 3.21 12.62
CA VAL A 332 5.55 3.22 12.95
C VAL A 332 6.37 3.34 11.67
N PRO A 333 7.55 3.95 11.74
CA PRO A 333 8.49 3.90 10.63
C PRO A 333 8.71 2.48 10.11
N MET A 334 8.97 2.37 8.80
CA MET A 334 9.40 1.11 8.18
C MET A 334 10.54 0.51 9.02
N THR A 335 10.48 -0.80 9.28
CA THR A 335 11.42 -1.61 10.12
C THR A 335 11.22 -1.64 11.62
N PHE A 336 10.15 -1.05 12.16
CA PHE A 336 9.84 -1.17 13.59
C PHE A 336 9.69 -2.63 14.07
N ASP A 337 9.13 -3.48 13.23
CA ASP A 337 9.04 -4.92 13.47
C ASP A 337 10.42 -5.56 13.66
N LEU A 338 11.44 -5.08 12.95
CA LEU A 338 12.83 -5.52 13.12
C LEU A 338 13.47 -4.93 14.38
N LEU A 339 13.20 -3.66 14.67
CA LEU A 339 13.73 -2.99 15.85
C LEU A 339 13.23 -3.65 17.15
N ILE A 340 11.92 -3.95 17.23
CA ILE A 340 11.37 -4.67 18.38
C ILE A 340 12.02 -6.04 18.55
N VAL A 341 12.15 -6.82 17.46
CA VAL A 341 12.75 -8.16 17.56
C VAL A 341 14.23 -8.07 17.94
N ALA A 342 14.96 -7.08 17.44
CA ALA A 342 16.36 -6.86 17.82
C ALA A 342 16.53 -6.47 19.29
N ILE A 343 15.57 -5.72 19.87
CA ILE A 343 15.60 -5.33 21.29
C ILE A 343 15.20 -6.50 22.21
N LEU A 344 14.33 -7.39 21.74
CA LEU A 344 13.81 -8.53 22.52
C LEU A 344 14.66 -9.80 22.43
N MET A 345 15.70 -9.83 21.58
CA MET A 345 16.66 -10.94 21.46
C MET A 345 17.91 -10.71 22.30
#